data_AF-A0A368XWR0-F1
#
_entry.id   AF-A0A368XWR0-F1
#
_cell.length_a   1.000
_cell.length_b   1.000
_cell.length_c   1.000
_cell.angle_alpha   90.00
_cell.angle_beta   90.00
_cell.angle_gamma   90.00
#
_symmetry.space_group_name_H-M   'P 1'
#
loop_
_entity.id
_entity.type
_entity.pdbx_description
1 polymer ?
#
loop_
_entity_poly.entity_id
_entity_poly.type
_entity_poly.pdbx_seq_one_letter_code
_entity_poly.pdbx_strand_id
1 'polypeptide(L)'
;MSIDLRQFVLYLCVAICPCAALAWDPIGDLQNPGRILRNVEREVGNAGQAVDRARLEGQAQAGAPAFQGWLQESRNTARNGGTSPIPDHIRGQVSGFFDEGLLHSVRYKVGDAGIFNLANLSIQYGGAGAVTLIDTIVFKNSADAENNVVLWVHELKHVQQFRNWGTRDFTIRYLRSWNGVEGEAYAAQDQYIQWRNSQSAASPPLAPRYASPQVAFPRPVGATACTTSYGACPMGIAIAAGSPCYCPSMYGPVWGIAR
;
A
#
# COMPACT_ATOMS: atom_id res chain seq x y z
N MET A 1 -38.67 59.74 -31.94
CA MET A 1 -38.53 58.67 -32.95
C MET A 1 -37.84 57.51 -32.25
N SER A 2 -38.62 56.68 -31.57
CA SER A 2 -38.13 55.53 -30.80
C SER A 2 -38.61 54.28 -31.51
N ILE A 3 -37.68 53.43 -31.95
CA ILE A 3 -37.99 52.18 -32.62
C ILE A 3 -37.85 51.07 -31.59
N ASP A 4 -38.99 50.42 -31.34
CA ASP A 4 -39.19 49.30 -30.43
C ASP A 4 -38.72 48.00 -31.08
N LEU A 5 -37.91 47.22 -30.37
CA LEU A 5 -37.10 46.11 -30.91
C LEU A 5 -37.68 44.75 -30.49
N ARG A 6 -38.98 44.55 -30.71
CA ARG A 6 -39.68 43.29 -30.43
C ARG A 6 -40.74 42.96 -31.46
N GLN A 7 -40.33 42.62 -32.70
CA GLN A 7 -41.05 41.70 -33.59
C GLN A 7 -40.35 41.64 -34.95
N PHE A 8 -39.50 40.64 -35.18
CA PHE A 8 -39.30 40.07 -36.52
C PHE A 8 -38.77 38.65 -36.36
N VAL A 9 -39.70 37.74 -36.13
CA VAL A 9 -39.54 36.32 -36.42
C VAL A 9 -40.01 36.16 -37.86
N LEU A 10 -39.20 35.56 -38.74
CA LEU A 10 -39.55 34.43 -39.62
C LEU A 10 -38.59 34.28 -40.82
N TYR A 11 -37.97 33.09 -40.85
CA TYR A 11 -37.55 32.27 -41.99
C TYR A 11 -36.31 32.65 -42.83
N LEU A 12 -35.24 31.90 -42.59
CA LEU A 12 -34.60 31.14 -43.67
C LEU A 12 -34.50 29.66 -43.26
N CYS A 13 -35.21 28.80 -43.98
CA CYS A 13 -35.18 27.35 -43.87
C CYS A 13 -33.82 26.80 -44.35
N VAL A 14 -33.14 26.03 -43.50
CA VAL A 14 -32.20 24.98 -43.95
C VAL A 14 -32.78 23.64 -43.51
N ALA A 15 -32.91 22.76 -44.49
CA ALA A 15 -33.62 21.50 -44.42
C ALA A 15 -33.08 20.55 -43.34
N ILE A 16 -34.03 20.03 -42.57
CA ILE A 16 -33.90 19.02 -41.54
C ILE A 16 -33.86 17.65 -42.23
N CYS A 17 -32.82 16.86 -41.95
CA CYS A 17 -32.89 15.40 -42.03
C CYS A 17 -32.98 14.89 -40.57
N PRO A 18 -34.08 14.27 -40.14
CA PRO A 18 -34.29 13.89 -38.74
C PRO A 18 -33.88 12.43 -38.53
N CYS A 19 -32.88 12.16 -37.68
CA CYS A 19 -32.80 10.91 -36.91
C CYS A 19 -31.75 11.03 -35.80
N ALA A 20 -32.16 10.59 -34.60
CA ALA A 20 -31.40 10.52 -33.35
C ALA A 20 -31.06 11.88 -32.69
N ALA A 21 -32.11 12.56 -32.20
CA ALA A 21 -31.99 13.27 -30.95
C ALA A 21 -31.64 12.24 -29.85
N LEU A 22 -30.34 11.99 -29.63
CA LEU A 22 -29.89 11.47 -28.35
C LEU A 22 -30.13 12.62 -27.37
N ALA A 23 -31.20 12.49 -26.58
CA ALA A 23 -31.42 13.34 -25.42
C ALA A 23 -30.25 13.09 -24.45
N TRP A 24 -29.22 13.92 -24.56
CA TRP A 24 -28.22 14.09 -23.52
C TRP A 24 -28.91 14.88 -22.41
N ASP A 25 -29.22 14.22 -21.30
CA ASP A 25 -29.54 14.91 -20.04
C ASP A 25 -28.23 15.49 -19.49
N PRO A 26 -27.97 16.80 -19.59
CA PRO A 26 -26.82 17.38 -18.94
C PRO A 26 -27.20 17.55 -17.47
N ILE A 27 -26.32 17.08 -16.57
CA ILE A 27 -26.43 17.26 -15.12
C ILE A 27 -27.37 16.23 -14.46
N GLY A 28 -26.87 14.99 -14.40
CA GLY A 28 -27.36 14.01 -13.43
C GLY A 28 -26.97 14.45 -12.01
N ASP A 29 -27.98 14.62 -11.17
CA ASP A 29 -27.99 14.69 -9.71
C ASP A 29 -26.62 14.47 -9.02
N LEU A 30 -26.10 15.56 -8.41
CA LEU A 30 -24.85 15.61 -7.63
C LEU A 30 -24.84 14.67 -6.41
N GLN A 31 -25.95 13.99 -6.10
CA GLN A 31 -26.07 13.11 -4.95
C GLN A 31 -25.62 11.67 -5.22
N ASN A 32 -25.32 11.27 -6.47
CA ASN A 32 -25.06 9.86 -6.78
C ASN A 32 -23.92 9.60 -7.80
N PRO A 33 -22.65 9.60 -7.37
CA PRO A 33 -21.47 9.48 -8.24
C PRO A 33 -21.37 8.13 -8.98
N GLY A 34 -22.03 7.08 -8.50
CA GLY A 34 -22.03 5.75 -9.14
C GLY A 34 -22.73 5.71 -10.50
N ARG A 35 -23.51 6.74 -10.87
CA ARG A 35 -24.13 6.84 -12.21
C ARG A 35 -23.21 7.40 -13.28
N ILE A 36 -22.12 8.08 -12.91
CA ILE A 36 -21.19 8.73 -13.85
C ILE A 36 -20.39 7.70 -14.66
N LEU A 37 -20.11 6.55 -14.05
CA LEU A 37 -19.18 5.54 -14.59
C LEU A 37 -19.82 4.49 -15.49
N ARG A 38 -21.16 4.44 -15.55
CA ARG A 38 -21.90 3.46 -16.37
C ARG A 38 -22.01 3.83 -17.86
N ASN A 39 -21.55 5.01 -18.27
CA ASN A 39 -21.77 5.54 -19.62
C ASN A 39 -20.59 5.35 -20.60
N VAL A 40 -19.59 4.54 -20.26
CA VAL A 40 -18.27 4.56 -20.94
C VAL A 40 -18.10 3.52 -22.07
N GLU A 41 -19.04 2.60 -22.32
CA GLU A 41 -18.74 1.48 -23.24
C GLU A 41 -19.51 1.46 -24.57
N ARG A 42 -18.80 1.59 -25.70
CA ARG A 42 -18.94 0.75 -26.92
C ARG A 42 -17.93 1.13 -28.02
N GLU A 43 -17.25 0.12 -28.57
CA GLU A 43 -16.32 0.15 -29.72
C GLU A 43 -17.04 0.07 -31.09
N VAL A 44 -16.39 0.49 -32.21
CA VAL A 44 -15.79 -0.36 -33.30
C VAL A 44 -15.14 0.48 -34.44
N GLY A 45 -13.92 0.11 -34.88
CA GLY A 45 -13.35 0.33 -36.24
C GLY A 45 -12.24 1.39 -36.35
N ASN A 46 -11.18 1.21 -37.17
CA ASN A 46 -9.95 2.05 -37.16
C ASN A 46 -10.13 3.58 -37.41
N ALA A 47 -11.17 4.02 -38.11
CA ALA A 47 -11.55 5.45 -38.16
C ALA A 47 -12.43 5.86 -36.96
N GLY A 48 -13.19 4.90 -36.43
CA GLY A 48 -13.88 4.96 -35.15
C GLY A 48 -12.91 5.09 -33.97
N GLN A 49 -11.72 4.49 -33.97
CA GLN A 49 -10.78 4.56 -32.85
C GLN A 49 -10.36 5.99 -32.48
N ALA A 50 -10.18 6.88 -33.46
CA ALA A 50 -9.86 8.28 -33.19
C ALA A 50 -11.07 9.05 -32.64
N VAL A 51 -12.25 8.78 -33.19
CA VAL A 51 -13.53 9.37 -32.75
C VAL A 51 -13.93 8.85 -31.36
N ASP A 52 -13.74 7.56 -31.11
CA ASP A 52 -13.95 6.86 -29.85
C ASP A 52 -12.95 7.35 -28.82
N ARG A 53 -11.67 7.54 -29.18
CA ARG A 53 -10.68 8.17 -28.29
C ARG A 53 -11.09 9.60 -27.93
N ALA A 54 -11.45 10.42 -28.92
CA ALA A 54 -11.90 11.80 -28.67
C ALA A 54 -13.17 11.85 -27.81
N ARG A 55 -14.09 10.90 -28.03
CA ARG A 55 -15.31 10.74 -27.23
C ARG A 55 -15.00 10.33 -25.80
N LEU A 56 -14.15 9.33 -25.59
CA LEU A 56 -13.71 8.87 -24.27
C LEU A 56 -12.95 9.98 -23.54
N GLU A 57 -12.10 10.73 -24.24
CA GLU A 57 -11.40 11.90 -23.69
C GLU A 57 -12.38 13.00 -23.29
N GLY A 58 -13.38 13.31 -24.13
CA GLY A 58 -14.43 14.27 -23.80
C GLY A 58 -15.26 13.84 -22.60
N GLN A 59 -15.64 12.56 -22.52
CA GLN A 59 -16.38 11.99 -21.39
C GLN A 59 -15.55 12.03 -20.09
N ALA A 60 -14.27 11.64 -20.14
CA ALA A 60 -13.38 11.67 -19.00
C ALA A 60 -13.18 13.11 -18.48
N GLN A 61 -12.99 14.09 -19.38
CA GLN A 61 -12.88 15.49 -19.00
C GLN A 61 -14.17 16.05 -18.40
N ALA A 62 -15.34 15.65 -18.93
CA ALA A 62 -16.63 16.06 -18.40
C ALA A 62 -16.94 15.43 -17.02
N GLY A 63 -16.55 14.18 -16.79
CA GLY A 63 -16.77 13.48 -15.51
C GLY A 63 -15.75 13.82 -14.42
N ALA A 64 -14.55 14.28 -14.80
CA ALA A 64 -13.44 14.53 -13.87
C ALA A 64 -13.76 15.48 -12.70
N PRO A 65 -14.47 16.62 -12.88
CA PRO A 65 -14.81 17.51 -11.77
C PRO A 65 -15.69 16.85 -10.71
N ALA A 66 -16.71 16.09 -11.14
CA ALA A 66 -17.61 15.40 -10.21
C ALA A 66 -16.87 14.28 -9.47
N PHE A 67 -16.03 13.51 -10.15
CA PHE A 67 -15.23 12.46 -9.51
C PHE A 67 -14.19 13.05 -8.55
N GLN A 68 -13.57 14.17 -8.92
CA GLN A 68 -12.66 14.91 -8.04
C GLN A 68 -13.37 15.40 -6.77
N GLY A 69 -14.56 15.98 -6.91
CA GLY A 69 -15.38 16.42 -5.77
C GLY A 69 -15.72 15.26 -4.84
N TRP A 70 -16.10 14.10 -5.40
CA TRP A 70 -16.37 12.90 -4.61
C TRP A 70 -15.14 12.41 -3.84
N LEU A 71 -13.96 12.38 -4.45
CA LEU A 71 -12.71 12.00 -3.78
C LEU A 71 -12.39 12.95 -2.62
N GLN A 72 -12.54 14.26 -2.83
CA GLN A 72 -12.29 15.28 -1.81
C GLN A 72 -13.27 15.14 -0.63
N GLU A 73 -14.57 15.00 -0.91
CA GLU A 73 -15.60 14.86 0.12
C GLU A 73 -15.43 13.55 0.91
N SER A 74 -15.18 12.45 0.21
CA SER A 74 -14.95 11.14 0.83
C SER A 74 -13.71 11.17 1.73
N ARG A 75 -12.63 11.80 1.28
CA ARG A 75 -11.41 12.01 2.09
C ARG A 75 -11.72 12.83 3.35
N ASN A 76 -12.42 13.94 3.21
CA ASN A 76 -12.74 14.82 4.33
C ASN A 76 -13.60 14.09 5.36
N THR A 77 -14.63 13.37 4.92
CA THR A 77 -15.48 12.52 5.76
C THR A 77 -14.66 11.44 6.47
N ALA A 78 -13.78 10.75 5.74
CA ALA A 78 -12.88 9.74 6.31
C ALA A 78 -11.98 10.33 7.42
N ARG A 79 -11.40 11.50 7.20
CA ARG A 79 -10.52 12.18 8.18
C ARG A 79 -11.28 12.72 9.39
N ASN A 80 -12.49 13.23 9.19
CA ASN A 80 -13.35 13.70 10.28
C ASN A 80 -13.77 12.56 11.22
N GLY A 81 -13.93 11.35 10.70
CA GLY A 81 -14.20 10.15 11.49
C GLY A 81 -13.00 9.60 12.28
N GLY A 82 -11.84 10.25 12.20
CA GLY A 82 -10.60 9.79 12.80
C GLY A 82 -9.76 8.94 11.84
N THR A 83 -8.46 9.23 11.80
CA THR A 83 -7.47 8.50 11.01
C THR A 83 -6.17 8.36 11.78
N SER A 84 -5.43 7.29 11.47
CA SER A 84 -4.12 6.99 12.02
C SER A 84 -3.02 7.22 10.97
N PRO A 85 -1.76 7.50 11.37
CA PRO A 85 -0.62 7.43 10.45
C PRO A 85 -0.36 5.97 10.03
N ILE A 86 0.43 5.73 8.98
CA ILE A 86 0.87 4.36 8.60
C ILE A 86 1.43 3.63 9.85
N PRO A 87 1.01 2.38 10.16
CA PRO A 87 1.56 1.61 11.27
C PRO A 87 3.09 1.48 11.18
N ASP A 88 3.79 1.61 12.30
CA ASP A 88 5.26 1.71 12.31
C ASP A 88 5.95 0.50 11.66
N HIS A 89 5.42 -0.71 11.86
CA HIS A 89 5.96 -1.93 11.25
C HIS A 89 5.69 -2.02 9.75
N ILE A 90 4.61 -1.42 9.24
CA ILE A 90 4.37 -1.28 7.80
C ILE A 90 5.30 -0.22 7.24
N ARG A 91 5.38 0.96 7.89
CA ARG A 91 6.26 2.06 7.49
C ARG A 91 7.71 1.59 7.36
N GLY A 92 8.22 0.85 8.35
CA GLY A 92 9.57 0.30 8.32
C GLY A 92 9.83 -0.66 7.15
N GLN A 93 8.81 -1.39 6.69
CA GLN A 93 8.94 -2.32 5.57
C GLN A 93 8.97 -1.62 4.20
N VAL A 94 8.29 -0.47 4.07
CA VAL A 94 8.20 0.27 2.79
C VAL A 94 9.15 1.46 2.71
N SER A 95 9.81 1.81 3.82
CA SER A 95 10.84 2.85 3.88
C SER A 95 12.00 2.51 2.92
N GLY A 96 12.46 3.52 2.18
CA GLY A 96 13.49 3.36 1.14
C GLY A 96 12.97 2.85 -0.21
N PHE A 97 11.75 2.28 -0.28
CA PHE A 97 11.07 2.01 -1.54
C PHE A 97 10.20 3.20 -1.97
N PHE A 98 9.52 3.83 -1.01
CA PHE A 98 8.81 5.10 -1.21
C PHE A 98 9.56 6.26 -0.53
N ASP A 99 9.32 7.47 -1.05
CA ASP A 99 9.82 8.72 -0.48
C ASP A 99 9.23 8.96 0.93
N GLU A 100 10.06 9.37 1.89
CA GLU A 100 9.63 9.57 3.29
C GLU A 100 8.59 10.69 3.43
N GLY A 101 8.69 11.73 2.61
CA GLY A 101 7.69 12.80 2.56
C GLY A 101 6.31 12.27 2.16
N LEU A 102 6.26 11.27 1.26
CA LEU A 102 5.02 10.58 0.91
C LEU A 102 4.49 9.81 2.11
N LEU A 103 5.31 8.96 2.73
CA LEU A 103 4.90 8.13 3.86
C LEU A 103 4.42 8.96 5.05
N HIS A 104 5.03 10.12 5.32
CA HIS A 104 4.60 11.04 6.36
C HIS A 104 3.22 11.68 6.09
N SER A 105 2.89 11.94 4.82
CA SER A 105 1.62 12.59 4.44
C SER A 105 0.40 11.67 4.56
N VAL A 106 0.62 10.35 4.51
CA VAL A 106 -0.44 9.34 4.40
C VAL A 106 -1.15 9.13 5.74
N ARG A 107 -2.48 9.00 5.65
CA ARG A 107 -3.34 8.59 6.75
C ARG A 107 -4.10 7.33 6.36
N TYR A 108 -4.50 6.52 7.35
CA TYR A 108 -5.38 5.39 7.11
C TYR A 108 -6.52 5.31 8.12
N LYS A 109 -7.56 4.59 7.73
CA LYS A 109 -8.63 4.12 8.63
C LYS A 109 -9.08 2.73 8.20
N VAL A 110 -9.71 2.01 9.12
CA VAL A 110 -10.34 0.72 8.85
C VAL A 110 -11.85 0.89 8.91
N GLY A 111 -12.55 0.38 7.92
CA GLY A 111 -14.01 0.37 7.86
C GLY A 111 -14.59 1.72 7.43
N ASP A 112 -15.36 1.68 6.34
CA ASP A 112 -16.27 2.74 5.93
C ASP A 112 -17.24 2.20 4.88
N ALA A 113 -18.36 1.63 5.34
CA ALA A 113 -19.29 0.91 4.47
C ALA A 113 -19.88 1.81 3.35
N GLY A 114 -20.03 3.11 3.61
CA GLY A 114 -20.50 4.07 2.61
C GLY A 114 -19.50 4.28 1.48
N ILE A 115 -18.22 4.49 1.83
CA ILE A 115 -17.14 4.65 0.85
C ILE A 115 -16.96 3.39 0.02
N PHE A 116 -16.98 2.19 0.63
CA PHE A 116 -16.82 0.94 -0.13
C PHE A 116 -18.02 0.62 -1.02
N ASN A 117 -19.25 0.94 -0.61
CA ASN A 117 -20.41 0.76 -1.48
C ASN A 117 -20.31 1.69 -2.71
N LEU A 118 -19.94 2.95 -2.50
CA LEU A 118 -19.76 3.91 -3.60
C LEU A 118 -18.54 3.57 -4.47
N ALA A 119 -17.44 3.14 -3.86
CA ALA A 119 -16.23 2.66 -4.57
C ALA A 119 -16.55 1.42 -5.41
N ASN A 120 -17.29 0.44 -4.89
CA ASN A 120 -17.72 -0.73 -5.66
C ASN A 120 -18.68 -0.38 -6.81
N LEU A 121 -19.48 0.68 -6.67
CA LEU A 121 -20.36 1.16 -7.73
C LEU A 121 -19.63 2.01 -8.78
N SER A 122 -18.49 2.61 -8.40
CA SER A 122 -17.67 3.45 -9.28
C SER A 122 -16.54 2.67 -9.97
N ILE A 123 -15.96 1.68 -9.27
CA ILE A 123 -14.91 0.79 -9.75
C ILE A 123 -15.63 -0.49 -10.21
N GLN A 124 -15.62 -0.76 -11.51
CA GLN A 124 -16.44 -1.82 -12.15
C GLN A 124 -16.12 -3.27 -11.69
N TYR A 125 -15.14 -3.47 -10.82
CA TYR A 125 -14.80 -4.77 -10.25
C TYR A 125 -14.78 -4.70 -8.73
N GLY A 126 -15.95 -4.92 -8.13
CA GLY A 126 -16.17 -4.88 -6.69
C GLY A 126 -15.46 -6.02 -5.95
N GLY A 127 -14.32 -5.70 -5.34
CA GLY A 127 -13.56 -6.62 -4.48
C GLY A 127 -12.42 -5.95 -3.71
N ALA A 128 -12.32 -4.62 -3.76
CA ALA A 128 -11.17 -3.89 -3.27
C ALA A 128 -10.95 -4.10 -1.76
N GLY A 129 -9.72 -4.52 -1.39
CA GLY A 129 -9.30 -4.64 0.01
C GLY A 129 -9.07 -3.29 0.68
N ALA A 130 -8.81 -2.25 -0.12
CA ALA A 130 -8.68 -0.88 0.31
C ALA A 130 -9.08 0.10 -0.83
N VAL A 131 -9.27 1.36 -0.48
CA VAL A 131 -9.53 2.46 -1.42
C VAL A 131 -8.67 3.65 -1.03
N THR A 132 -7.93 4.21 -2.00
CA THR A 132 -7.14 5.42 -1.79
C THR A 132 -7.92 6.69 -2.14
N LEU A 133 -8.06 7.59 -1.17
CA LEU A 133 -8.70 8.90 -1.28
C LEU A 133 -7.65 10.00 -1.14
N ILE A 134 -6.98 10.31 -2.25
CA ILE A 134 -5.91 11.32 -2.37
C ILE A 134 -4.66 10.97 -1.55
N ASP A 135 -4.71 11.14 -0.23
CA ASP A 135 -3.63 10.83 0.73
C ASP A 135 -4.13 9.97 1.91
N THR A 136 -5.40 9.54 1.86
CA THR A 136 -6.08 8.81 2.93
C THR A 136 -6.50 7.46 2.41
N ILE A 137 -5.99 6.38 3.00
CA ILE A 137 -6.27 5.00 2.58
C ILE A 137 -7.34 4.42 3.52
N VAL A 138 -8.44 3.94 2.95
CA VAL A 138 -9.50 3.28 3.70
C VAL A 138 -9.39 1.79 3.46
N PHE A 139 -9.08 1.02 4.50
CA PHE A 139 -9.03 -0.44 4.42
C PHE A 139 -10.38 -1.05 4.76
N LYS A 140 -10.73 -2.15 4.09
CA LYS A 140 -11.99 -2.86 4.31
C LYS A 140 -12.02 -3.53 5.68
N ASN A 141 -10.89 -4.10 6.09
CA ASN A 141 -10.75 -4.81 7.35
C ASN A 141 -9.37 -4.50 7.97
N SER A 142 -9.25 -4.76 9.28
CA SER A 142 -8.02 -4.48 10.02
C SER A 142 -6.89 -5.45 9.67
N ALA A 143 -7.19 -6.69 9.27
CA ALA A 143 -6.17 -7.67 8.93
C ALA A 143 -5.31 -7.20 7.75
N ASP A 144 -5.94 -6.65 6.72
CA ASP A 144 -5.28 -6.04 5.57
C ASP A 144 -4.48 -4.79 5.96
N ALA A 145 -5.07 -3.91 6.75
CA ALA A 145 -4.40 -2.69 7.22
C ALA A 145 -3.15 -2.98 8.09
N GLU A 146 -3.19 -4.04 8.89
CA GLU A 146 -2.09 -4.35 9.81
C GLU A 146 -1.06 -5.32 9.23
N ASN A 147 -1.42 -6.20 8.29
CA ASN A 147 -0.53 -7.31 7.90
C ASN A 147 -0.23 -7.38 6.40
N ASN A 148 -0.95 -6.65 5.55
CA ASN A 148 -0.83 -6.78 4.11
C ASN A 148 0.03 -5.67 3.50
N VAL A 149 1.35 -5.78 3.65
CA VAL A 149 2.29 -4.77 3.13
C VAL A 149 2.22 -4.61 1.61
N VAL A 150 1.88 -5.67 0.88
CA VAL A 150 1.76 -5.64 -0.59
C VAL A 150 0.54 -4.82 -1.01
N LEU A 151 -0.58 -4.95 -0.30
CA LEU A 151 -1.72 -4.06 -0.49
C LEU A 151 -1.36 -2.60 -0.15
N TRP A 152 -0.63 -2.36 0.93
CA TRP A 152 -0.13 -1.01 1.24
C TRP A 152 0.69 -0.42 0.10
N VAL A 153 1.59 -1.18 -0.53
CA VAL A 153 2.37 -0.68 -1.67
C VAL A 153 1.49 -0.24 -2.83
N HIS A 154 0.42 -0.98 -3.12
CA HIS A 154 -0.55 -0.62 -4.15
C HIS A 154 -1.26 0.69 -3.82
N GLU A 155 -1.78 0.81 -2.61
CA GLU A 155 -2.47 2.04 -2.17
C GLU A 155 -1.52 3.25 -2.09
N LEU A 156 -0.29 3.05 -1.60
CA LEU A 156 0.75 4.09 -1.59
C LEU A 156 1.14 4.53 -3.00
N LYS A 157 1.08 3.63 -3.99
CA LYS A 157 1.27 3.99 -5.39
C LYS A 157 0.16 4.93 -5.87
N HIS A 158 -1.09 4.70 -5.50
CA HIS A 158 -2.16 5.64 -5.80
C HIS A 158 -1.95 6.99 -5.10
N VAL A 159 -1.50 7.02 -3.84
CA VAL A 159 -1.14 8.29 -3.18
C VAL A 159 -0.02 9.00 -3.95
N GLN A 160 0.99 8.26 -4.42
CA GLN A 160 2.07 8.83 -5.22
C GLN A 160 1.55 9.40 -6.54
N GLN A 161 0.64 8.71 -7.22
CA GLN A 161 -0.01 9.18 -8.45
C GLN A 161 -0.80 10.47 -8.19
N PHE A 162 -1.59 10.52 -7.11
CA PHE A 162 -2.28 11.75 -6.70
C PHE A 162 -1.32 12.91 -6.43
N ARG A 163 -0.20 12.64 -5.74
CA ARG A 163 0.81 13.66 -5.45
C ARG A 163 1.50 14.16 -6.71
N ASN A 164 1.84 13.27 -7.63
CA ASN A 164 2.63 13.59 -8.82
C ASN A 164 1.79 14.23 -9.93
N TRP A 165 0.53 13.81 -10.08
CA TRP A 165 -0.36 14.30 -11.15
C TRP A 165 -1.34 15.37 -10.65
N GLY A 166 -1.62 15.41 -9.35
CA GLY A 166 -2.75 16.15 -8.81
C GLY A 166 -4.07 15.41 -8.99
N THR A 167 -5.08 15.76 -8.19
CA THR A 167 -6.37 15.06 -8.16
C THR A 167 -7.11 15.13 -9.50
N ARG A 168 -7.07 16.26 -10.20
CA ARG A 168 -7.75 16.43 -11.49
C ARG A 168 -7.19 15.51 -12.57
N ASP A 169 -5.87 15.47 -12.72
CA ASP A 169 -5.27 14.66 -13.78
C ASP A 169 -5.35 13.17 -13.43
N PHE A 170 -5.29 12.82 -12.15
CA PHE A 170 -5.62 11.46 -11.71
C PHE A 170 -7.03 11.06 -12.15
N THR A 171 -8.05 11.88 -11.88
CA THR A 171 -9.44 11.52 -12.23
C THR A 171 -9.64 11.42 -13.73
N ILE A 172 -9.04 12.32 -14.52
CA ILE A 172 -9.07 12.22 -15.99
C ILE A 172 -8.41 10.91 -16.45
N ARG A 173 -7.23 10.57 -15.94
CA ARG A 173 -6.52 9.33 -16.30
C ARG A 173 -7.31 8.09 -15.92
N TYR A 174 -7.89 8.07 -14.72
CA TYR A 174 -8.69 6.95 -14.22
C TYR A 174 -9.98 6.77 -15.03
N LEU A 175 -10.71 7.85 -15.33
CA LEU A 175 -11.92 7.79 -16.14
C LEU A 175 -11.63 7.40 -17.60
N ARG A 176 -10.47 7.82 -18.13
CA ARG A 176 -10.05 7.46 -19.48
C ARG A 176 -9.60 5.99 -19.56
N SER A 177 -8.86 5.52 -18.56
CA SER A 177 -8.22 4.20 -18.55
C SER A 177 -7.87 3.81 -17.11
N TRP A 178 -8.85 3.25 -16.42
CA TRP A 178 -8.68 2.74 -15.04
C TRP A 178 -7.59 1.66 -14.98
N ASN A 179 -7.58 0.77 -15.97
CA ASN A 179 -6.60 -0.33 -16.09
C ASN A 179 -5.16 0.15 -16.18
N GLY A 180 -4.89 1.31 -16.79
CA GLY A 180 -3.55 1.90 -16.82
C GLY A 180 -3.10 2.37 -15.45
N VAL A 181 -4.01 3.00 -14.69
CA VAL A 181 -3.73 3.49 -13.33
C VAL A 181 -3.52 2.34 -12.34
N GLU A 182 -4.40 1.34 -12.36
CA GLU A 182 -4.28 0.11 -11.56
C GLU A 182 -3.07 -0.73 -11.97
N GLY A 183 -2.76 -0.80 -13.26
CA GLY A 183 -1.61 -1.53 -13.79
C GLY A 183 -0.29 -1.00 -13.24
N GLU A 184 -0.14 0.32 -13.10
CA GLU A 184 1.02 0.93 -12.42
C GLU A 184 1.08 0.57 -10.92
N ALA A 185 -0.06 0.41 -10.25
CA ALA A 185 -0.15 0.02 -8.85
C ALA A 185 0.22 -1.46 -8.63
N TYR A 186 -0.25 -2.37 -9.50
CA TYR A 186 0.20 -3.77 -9.52
C TYR A 186 1.69 -3.89 -9.86
N ALA A 187 2.19 -3.14 -10.85
CA ALA A 187 3.62 -3.13 -11.17
C ALA A 187 4.48 -2.67 -9.98
N ALA A 188 3.99 -1.73 -9.17
CA ALA A 188 4.68 -1.32 -7.95
C ALA A 188 4.74 -2.44 -6.90
N GLN A 189 3.72 -3.29 -6.79
CA GLN A 189 3.75 -4.48 -5.93
C GLN A 189 4.87 -5.43 -6.36
N ASP A 190 4.94 -5.75 -7.65
CA ASP A 190 5.97 -6.64 -8.20
C ASP A 190 7.38 -6.08 -7.98
N GLN A 191 7.56 -4.78 -8.24
CA GLN A 191 8.82 -4.07 -8.00
C GLN A 191 9.22 -4.10 -6.52
N TYR A 192 8.27 -3.89 -5.61
CA TYR A 192 8.52 -3.95 -4.18
C TYR A 192 8.94 -5.35 -3.72
N ILE A 193 8.28 -6.40 -4.22
CA ILE A 193 8.65 -7.78 -3.89
C ILE A 193 10.09 -8.06 -4.36
N GLN A 194 10.44 -7.65 -5.58
CA GLN A 194 11.81 -7.79 -6.10
C GLN A 194 12.84 -7.01 -5.28
N TRP A 195 12.53 -5.75 -4.94
CA TRP A 195 13.37 -4.90 -4.10
C TRP A 195 13.58 -5.49 -2.70
N ARG A 196 12.52 -5.98 -2.05
CA ARG A 196 12.63 -6.60 -0.72
C ARG A 196 13.48 -7.86 -0.74
N ASN A 197 13.34 -8.68 -1.78
CA ASN A 197 14.14 -9.89 -1.96
C ASN A 197 15.62 -9.54 -2.18
N SER A 198 15.91 -8.49 -2.96
CA SER A 198 17.30 -8.06 -3.18
C SER A 198 17.94 -7.49 -1.92
N GLN A 199 17.19 -6.79 -1.07
CA GLN A 199 17.69 -6.35 0.24
C GLN A 199 17.99 -7.51 1.19
N SER A 200 17.16 -8.55 1.16
CA SER A 200 17.37 -9.74 2.00
C SER A 200 18.61 -10.52 1.54
N ALA A 201 18.85 -10.56 0.22
CA ALA A 201 20.06 -11.16 -0.38
C ALA A 201 21.31 -10.28 -0.23
N ALA A 202 21.15 -8.97 -0.05
CA ALA A 202 22.23 -8.01 0.18
C ALA A 202 22.72 -7.96 1.65
N SER A 203 22.30 -8.91 2.49
CA SER A 203 23.04 -9.22 3.72
C SER A 203 24.52 -9.36 3.33
N PRO A 204 25.45 -8.57 3.88
CA PRO A 204 26.83 -8.63 3.47
C PRO A 204 27.30 -10.09 3.59
N PRO A 205 28.16 -10.59 2.68
CA PRO A 205 28.86 -11.83 2.97
C PRO A 205 29.45 -11.64 4.37
N LEU A 206 29.21 -12.59 5.28
CA LEU A 206 29.91 -12.66 6.55
C LEU A 206 31.34 -12.23 6.25
N ALA A 207 31.77 -11.08 6.79
CA ALA A 207 33.08 -10.53 6.50
C ALA A 207 34.08 -11.69 6.57
N PRO A 208 35.04 -11.81 5.63
CA PRO A 208 36.04 -12.86 5.70
C PRO A 208 36.52 -12.84 7.14
N ARG A 209 36.31 -13.94 7.86
CA ARG A 209 36.76 -14.06 9.23
C ARG A 209 38.24 -13.75 9.15
N TYR A 210 38.62 -12.52 9.52
CA TYR A 210 40.00 -12.25 9.84
C TYR A 210 40.30 -13.32 10.85
N ALA A 211 41.21 -14.22 10.49
CA ALA A 211 41.74 -15.19 11.41
C ALA A 211 42.32 -14.35 12.54
N SER A 212 41.53 -14.13 13.59
CA SER A 212 42.04 -13.62 14.84
C SER A 212 43.25 -14.48 15.11
N PRO A 213 44.44 -13.90 15.35
CA PRO A 213 45.61 -14.70 15.71
C PRO A 213 45.13 -15.62 16.81
N GLN A 214 45.12 -16.92 16.53
CA GLN A 214 44.68 -17.93 17.46
C GLN A 214 45.75 -17.90 18.54
N VAL A 215 45.54 -17.05 19.55
CA VAL A 215 46.21 -17.22 20.82
C VAL A 215 45.71 -18.56 21.30
N ALA A 216 46.54 -19.59 21.08
CA ALA A 216 46.30 -20.93 21.56
C ALA A 216 46.32 -20.84 23.08
N PHE A 217 45.15 -20.58 23.68
CA PHE A 217 44.94 -20.86 25.08
C PHE A 217 45.15 -22.37 25.23
N PRO A 218 46.10 -22.83 26.06
CA PRO A 218 46.25 -24.24 26.35
C PRO A 218 44.88 -24.76 26.77
N ARG A 219 44.36 -25.77 26.07
CA ARG A 219 43.13 -26.44 26.50
C ARG A 219 43.41 -26.97 27.91
N PRO A 220 42.70 -26.50 28.95
CA PRO A 220 42.85 -27.13 30.25
C PRO A 220 42.40 -28.58 30.07
N VAL A 221 43.31 -29.51 30.36
CA VAL A 221 42.98 -30.91 30.57
C VAL A 221 41.86 -30.91 31.60
N GLY A 222 40.65 -31.27 31.16
CA GLY A 222 39.48 -31.25 32.01
C GLY A 222 39.66 -32.27 33.11
N ALA A 223 39.76 -31.80 34.35
CA ALA A 223 39.71 -32.62 35.54
C ALA A 223 38.35 -33.31 35.62
N THR A 224 38.34 -34.63 35.78
CA THR A 224 37.13 -35.45 35.84
C THR A 224 36.85 -35.98 37.25
N ALA A 225 37.72 -35.68 38.23
CA ALA A 225 37.52 -36.07 39.61
C ALA A 225 37.59 -34.86 40.55
N CYS A 226 36.76 -34.84 41.59
CA CYS A 226 36.87 -33.89 42.68
C CYS A 226 37.62 -34.54 43.84
N THR A 227 38.75 -33.96 44.27
CA THR A 227 39.54 -34.47 45.40
C THR A 227 39.24 -33.68 46.66
N THR A 228 38.82 -34.36 47.72
CA THR A 228 38.51 -33.80 49.04
C THR A 228 39.43 -34.38 50.12
N SER A 229 39.33 -33.90 51.36
CA SER A 229 40.04 -34.47 52.51
C SER A 229 39.66 -35.92 52.85
N TYR A 230 38.53 -36.42 52.33
CA TYR A 230 38.01 -37.75 52.60
C TYR A 230 38.15 -38.72 51.41
N GLY A 231 38.78 -38.28 50.32
CA GLY A 231 38.94 -39.07 49.09
C GLY A 231 38.50 -38.31 47.84
N ALA A 232 38.49 -39.00 46.69
CA ALA A 232 38.09 -38.44 45.41
C ALA A 232 36.78 -39.06 44.90
N CYS A 233 35.94 -38.26 44.25
CA CYS A 233 34.73 -38.70 43.57
C CYS A 233 34.74 -38.29 42.09
N PRO A 234 34.15 -39.09 41.19
CA PRO A 234 34.02 -38.72 39.79
C PRO A 234 33.01 -37.57 39.63
N MET A 235 33.30 -36.66 38.70
CA MET A 235 32.41 -35.56 38.32
C MET A 235 31.71 -35.90 37.01
N GLY A 236 30.42 -35.58 36.91
CA GLY A 236 29.63 -35.81 35.68
C GLY A 236 29.99 -34.88 34.52
N ILE A 237 30.77 -33.83 34.79
CA ILE A 237 31.30 -32.90 33.80
C ILE A 237 32.79 -32.65 34.07
N ALA A 238 33.58 -32.55 33.01
CA ALA A 238 34.99 -32.16 33.14
C ALA A 238 35.07 -30.63 33.31
N ILE A 239 35.75 -30.19 34.36
CA ILE A 239 36.01 -28.76 34.63
C ILE A 239 37.51 -28.50 34.68
N ALA A 240 37.94 -27.24 34.68
CA ALA A 240 39.37 -26.93 34.71
C ALA A 240 40.03 -27.47 36.01
N ALA A 241 41.15 -28.17 35.89
CA ALA A 241 41.93 -28.62 37.04
C ALA A 241 42.27 -27.44 37.97
N GLY A 242 42.11 -27.64 39.28
CA GLY A 242 42.24 -26.58 40.27
C GLY A 242 40.94 -25.83 40.60
N SER A 243 39.87 -26.01 39.81
CA SER A 243 38.56 -25.42 40.10
C SER A 243 37.94 -26.00 41.38
N PRO A 244 37.15 -25.22 42.15
CA PRO A 244 36.38 -25.73 43.26
C PRO A 244 35.29 -26.69 42.76
N CYS A 245 35.10 -27.79 43.49
CA CYS A 245 34.11 -28.83 43.22
C CYS A 245 33.62 -29.42 44.55
N TYR A 246 32.63 -30.31 44.53
CA TYR A 246 32.21 -31.03 45.72
C TYR A 246 31.89 -32.51 45.45
N CYS A 247 32.04 -33.34 46.47
CA CYS A 247 31.59 -34.72 46.50
C CYS A 247 30.30 -34.85 47.34
N PRO A 248 29.26 -35.54 46.85
CA PRO A 248 28.06 -35.80 47.63
C PRO A 248 28.36 -36.79 48.78
N SER A 249 27.88 -36.50 49.98
CA SER A 249 27.95 -37.40 51.14
C SER A 249 26.63 -37.41 51.91
N MET A 250 26.43 -38.39 52.80
CA MET A 250 25.22 -38.46 53.65
C MET A 250 25.07 -37.27 54.62
N TYR A 251 26.15 -36.52 54.86
CA TYR A 251 26.15 -35.33 55.72
C TYR A 251 26.14 -34.01 54.93
N GLY A 252 26.00 -34.07 53.60
CA GLY A 252 26.00 -32.90 52.70
C GLY A 252 27.20 -32.85 51.73
N PRO A 253 27.33 -31.77 50.95
CA PRO A 253 28.41 -31.62 49.97
C PRO A 253 29.75 -31.37 50.66
N VAL A 254 30.75 -32.20 50.35
CA VAL A 254 32.13 -32.04 50.81
C VAL A 254 32.92 -31.33 49.71
N TRP A 255 33.38 -30.11 49.97
CA TRP A 255 34.11 -29.31 49.00
C TRP A 255 35.56 -29.80 48.81
N GLY A 256 36.05 -29.66 47.58
CA GLY A 256 37.36 -30.10 47.16
C GLY A 256 37.84 -29.36 45.92
N ILE A 257 38.91 -29.91 45.31
CA ILE A 257 39.58 -29.34 44.14
C ILE A 257 39.57 -30.34 43.00
N ALA A 258 39.23 -29.86 41.80
CA ALA A 258 39.17 -30.65 40.59
C ALA A 258 40.57 -31.12 40.17
N ARG A 259 40.71 -32.43 39.91
CA ARG A 259 41.92 -33.10 39.42
C ARG A 259 41.64 -33.94 38.19
#